data_AF-A0A6V7QCH3-F1
#
_entry.id   AF-A0A6V7QCH3-F1
#
_cell.length_a   1.000
_cell.length_b   1.000
_cell.length_c   1.000
_cell.angle_alpha   90.00
_cell.angle_beta   90.00
_cell.angle_gamma   90.00
#
_symmetry.space_group_name_H-M   'P 1'
#
loop_
_entity.id
_entity.type
_entity.pdbx_description
1 polymer ?
#
loop_
_entity_poly.entity_id
_entity_poly.type
_entity_poly.pdbx_seq_one_letter_code
_entity_poly.pdbx_strand_id
1 'polypeptide(L)'
;MGRSGKPLHYKGSTFHRVIPDFMCQGGDFTRGTAPAGSRSTGRSSPTRSSCGATRGPVLSMANAGPNTNGSQFFICTVATPWLDGKHVVFGQVVEGLEVVKAIEKVGSRSGTTSKAVTIADCGQLS
;
A
#
# COMPACT_ATOMS: atom_id res chain seq x y z
N MET A 1 -2.19 -15.06 15.98
CA MET A 1 -3.50 -14.79 15.33
C MET A 1 -3.94 -13.37 15.68
N GLY A 2 -4.52 -12.63 14.73
CA GLY A 2 -5.08 -11.30 14.95
C GLY A 2 -6.45 -11.35 15.62
N ARG A 3 -7.00 -10.18 15.99
CA ARG A 3 -8.34 -10.06 16.61
C ARG A 3 -9.48 -10.60 15.72
N SER A 4 -9.25 -10.71 14.41
CA SER A 4 -10.17 -11.30 13.43
C SER A 4 -10.02 -12.82 13.28
N GLY A 5 -9.19 -13.48 14.11
CA GLY A 5 -8.91 -14.92 14.02
C GLY A 5 -8.04 -15.32 12.82
N LYS A 6 -7.55 -14.36 12.03
CA LYS A 6 -6.68 -14.60 10.87
C LYS A 6 -5.20 -14.38 11.20
N PRO A 7 -4.28 -15.03 10.46
CA PRO A 7 -2.85 -14.74 10.57
C PRO A 7 -2.56 -13.26 10.27
N LEU A 8 -1.63 -12.67 11.04
CA LEU A 8 -1.16 -11.30 10.82
C LEU A 8 0.04 -11.32 9.85
N HIS A 9 -0.19 -11.69 8.60
CA HIS A 9 0.82 -11.67 7.55
C HIS A 9 0.24 -11.17 6.23
N TYR A 10 1.11 -10.70 5.34
CA TYR A 10 0.71 -10.26 4.00
C TYR A 10 0.69 -11.39 2.97
N LYS A 11 1.23 -12.57 3.29
CA LYS A 11 1.17 -13.76 2.44
C LYS A 11 -0.28 -14.09 2.08
N GLY A 12 -0.56 -14.25 0.80
CA GLY A 12 -1.89 -14.51 0.25
C GLY A 12 -2.80 -13.28 0.15
N SER A 13 -2.40 -12.10 0.66
CA SER A 13 -3.17 -10.87 0.46
C SER A 13 -2.98 -10.33 -0.98
N THR A 14 -3.90 -9.49 -1.43
CA THR A 14 -3.93 -8.99 -2.82
C THR A 14 -3.73 -7.49 -2.89
N PHE A 15 -3.31 -7.01 -4.07
CA PHE A 15 -3.47 -5.61 -4.45
C PHE A 15 -4.89 -5.43 -4.98
N HIS A 16 -5.80 -5.09 -4.07
CA HIS A 16 -7.23 -5.00 -4.34
C HIS A 16 -7.65 -3.68 -5.00
N ARG A 17 -6.75 -2.67 -5.05
CA ARG A 17 -7.02 -1.41 -5.74
C ARG A 17 -5.76 -0.86 -6.41
N VAL A 18 -5.75 -0.81 -7.75
CA VAL A 18 -4.60 -0.32 -8.53
C VAL A 18 -5.06 0.69 -9.56
N ILE A 19 -4.52 1.90 -9.48
CA ILE A 19 -4.82 3.02 -10.37
C ILE A 19 -3.53 3.43 -11.10
N PRO A 20 -3.47 3.24 -12.44
CA PRO A 20 -2.34 3.69 -13.25
C PRO A 20 -2.07 5.19 -13.09
N ASP A 21 -0.79 5.56 -13.13
CA ASP A 21 -0.29 6.92 -12.90
C ASP A 21 -0.69 7.50 -11.54
N PHE A 22 -0.87 6.62 -10.56
CA PHE A 22 -1.20 7.01 -9.20
C PHE A 22 -0.57 6.07 -8.17
N MET A 23 -1.17 4.90 -7.93
CA MET A 23 -0.74 4.00 -6.86
C MET A 23 -1.29 2.57 -6.97
N CYS A 24 -0.59 1.65 -6.32
CA CYS A 24 -0.99 0.26 -6.09
C CYS A 24 -1.27 0.04 -4.59
N GLN A 25 -2.52 -0.21 -4.21
CA GLN A 25 -2.96 -0.42 -2.84
C GLN A 25 -3.23 -1.92 -2.56
N GLY A 26 -2.73 -2.38 -1.42
CA GLY A 26 -2.87 -3.76 -0.94
C GLY A 26 -2.88 -3.84 0.59
N GLY A 27 -2.61 -5.04 1.13
CA GLY A 27 -2.46 -5.24 2.58
C GLY A 27 -3.76 -5.49 3.35
N ASP A 28 -4.87 -5.75 2.66
CA ASP A 28 -6.07 -6.30 3.32
C ASP A 28 -5.97 -7.82 3.42
N PHE A 29 -5.41 -8.30 4.54
CA PHE A 29 -5.36 -9.73 4.87
C PHE A 29 -6.54 -10.18 5.75
N THR A 30 -7.36 -9.23 6.24
CA THR A 30 -8.44 -9.54 7.19
C THR A 30 -9.77 -9.80 6.49
N ARG A 31 -10.06 -9.10 5.37
CA ARG A 31 -11.33 -9.18 4.66
C ARG A 31 -11.04 -9.13 3.14
N GLY A 32 -11.73 -9.95 2.36
CA GLY A 32 -11.54 -9.98 0.90
C GLY A 32 -11.98 -8.69 0.19
N THR A 33 -12.71 -7.80 0.87
CA THR A 33 -13.17 -6.49 0.39
C THR A 33 -13.90 -5.73 1.51
N ALA A 34 -13.21 -5.24 2.57
CA ALA A 34 -13.89 -4.40 3.56
C ALA A 34 -12.97 -3.47 4.39
N PRO A 35 -13.52 -2.44 5.07
CA PRO A 35 -12.75 -1.33 5.62
C PRO A 35 -11.73 -1.79 6.68
N ALA A 36 -10.54 -1.20 6.60
CA ALA A 36 -9.35 -1.52 7.40
C ALA A 36 -9.67 -1.62 8.91
N GLY A 37 -9.60 -2.84 9.44
CA GLY A 37 -9.90 -3.16 10.82
C GLY A 37 -8.71 -3.78 11.56
N SER A 38 -7.67 -2.99 11.83
CA SER A 38 -6.65 -3.29 12.85
C SER A 38 -5.87 -2.02 13.21
N ARG A 39 -6.31 -1.34 14.27
CA ARG A 39 -5.74 -0.05 14.71
C ARG A 39 -4.27 -0.22 15.09
N SER A 40 -3.37 0.42 14.36
CA SER A 40 -2.00 0.69 14.82
C SER A 40 -1.79 2.21 14.89
N THR A 41 -1.46 2.70 16.08
CA THR A 41 -1.17 4.12 16.36
C THR A 41 0.22 4.47 15.82
N GLY A 42 0.31 4.65 14.49
CA GLY A 42 1.48 5.25 13.85
C GLY A 42 1.35 6.77 13.84
N ARG A 43 2.19 7.46 14.62
CA ARG A 43 2.31 8.92 14.64
C ARG A 43 2.67 9.41 13.24
N SER A 44 1.81 10.24 12.62
CA SER A 44 2.11 10.92 11.36
C SER A 44 3.38 11.73 11.54
N SER A 45 4.47 11.23 10.98
CA SER A 45 5.71 11.98 10.89
C SER A 45 5.63 12.85 9.63
N PRO A 46 5.98 14.14 9.70
CA PRO A 46 6.10 14.99 8.53
C PRO A 46 7.38 14.58 7.81
N THR A 47 7.40 13.39 7.22
CA THR A 47 8.45 13.02 6.29
C THR A 47 8.17 13.83 5.04
N ARG A 48 8.91 14.93 4.89
CA ARG A 48 9.06 15.76 3.69
C ARG A 48 9.12 14.86 2.44
N SER A 49 7.96 14.51 1.89
CA SER A 49 7.80 13.48 0.86
C SER A 49 7.88 14.16 -0.49
N SER A 50 9.05 14.74 -0.76
CA SER A 50 9.38 15.08 -2.14
C SER A 50 9.56 13.76 -2.89
N CYS A 51 8.45 13.31 -3.50
CA CYS A 51 8.46 12.36 -4.61
C CYS A 51 9.15 13.08 -5.79
N GLY A 52 10.46 13.21 -5.73
CA GLY A 52 11.28 13.61 -6.87
C GLY A 52 11.72 12.36 -7.61
N ALA A 53 11.93 12.47 -8.93
CA ALA A 53 12.37 11.38 -9.82
C ALA A 53 13.62 10.60 -9.34
N THR A 54 14.35 11.09 -8.34
CA THR A 54 15.52 10.46 -7.70
C THR A 54 15.19 9.51 -6.54
N ARG A 55 13.99 9.60 -5.95
CA ARG A 55 13.48 8.69 -4.92
C ARG A 55 12.44 7.79 -5.58
N GLY A 56 12.71 6.48 -5.62
CA GLY A 56 11.81 5.47 -6.18
C GLY A 56 10.40 5.48 -5.55
N PRO A 57 9.49 4.63 -6.01
CA PRO A 57 8.10 4.68 -5.60
C PRO A 57 7.97 4.51 -4.08
N VAL A 58 7.18 5.41 -3.48
CA VAL A 58 7.09 5.57 -2.03
C VAL A 58 6.06 4.60 -1.45
N LEU A 59 6.36 4.04 -0.28
CA LEU A 59 5.46 3.17 0.48
C LEU A 59 4.79 3.97 1.61
N SER A 60 3.45 3.95 1.62
CA SER A 60 2.63 4.79 2.49
C SER A 60 1.38 4.09 3.04
N MET A 61 0.91 4.52 4.21
CA MET A 61 -0.24 3.94 4.91
C MET A 61 -1.57 4.38 4.30
N ALA A 62 -2.45 3.43 3.99
CA ALA A 62 -3.84 3.73 3.66
C ALA A 62 -4.64 3.99 4.95
N ASN A 63 -5.54 4.98 4.90
CA ASN A 63 -6.42 5.34 6.01
C ASN A 63 -7.77 5.85 5.49
N ALA A 64 -8.75 5.92 6.38
CA ALA A 64 -10.08 6.51 6.15
C ALA A 64 -10.25 7.83 6.94
N GLY A 65 -9.16 8.58 7.14
CA GLY A 65 -9.10 9.78 7.98
C GLY A 65 -8.09 9.70 9.12
N PRO A 66 -7.92 10.79 9.90
CA PRO A 66 -6.92 10.85 10.97
C PRO A 66 -7.03 9.67 11.96
N ASN A 67 -5.90 9.06 12.30
CA ASN A 67 -5.80 7.95 13.27
C ASN A 67 -6.59 6.68 12.92
N THR A 68 -6.85 6.42 11.63
CA THR A 68 -7.54 5.20 11.15
C THR A 68 -6.62 4.23 10.40
N ASN A 69 -5.32 4.29 10.68
CA ASN A 69 -4.34 3.40 10.06
C ASN A 69 -4.61 1.93 10.43
N GLY A 70 -4.65 1.08 9.39
CA GLY A 70 -4.84 -0.36 9.50
C GLY A 70 -3.59 -1.15 9.10
N SER A 71 -3.80 -2.25 8.38
CA SER A 71 -2.76 -2.99 7.67
C SER A 71 -2.63 -2.62 6.19
N GLN A 72 -3.57 -1.84 5.66
CA GLN A 72 -3.56 -1.48 4.25
C GLN A 72 -2.49 -0.44 3.97
N PHE A 73 -1.79 -0.61 2.85
CA PHE A 73 -0.73 0.26 2.37
C PHE A 73 -0.90 0.51 0.88
N PHE A 74 -0.21 1.52 0.36
CA PHE A 74 -0.08 1.76 -1.07
C PHE A 74 1.34 2.12 -1.46
N ILE A 75 1.68 1.79 -2.70
CA ILE A 75 2.93 2.15 -3.37
C ILE A 75 2.60 3.20 -4.43
N CYS A 76 3.15 4.41 -4.33
CA CYS A 76 2.94 5.46 -5.32
C CYS A 76 3.82 5.23 -6.55
N THR A 77 3.24 5.19 -7.75
CA THR A 77 4.00 5.03 -9.00
C THR A 77 4.43 6.37 -9.61
N VAL A 78 3.81 7.46 -9.15
CA VAL A 78 4.13 8.85 -9.51
C VAL A 78 4.26 9.72 -8.26
N ALA A 79 4.63 10.99 -8.44
CA ALA A 79 4.62 11.95 -7.36
C ALA A 79 3.20 12.32 -6.91
N THR A 80 2.92 12.20 -5.61
CA THR A 80 1.59 12.46 -5.03
C THR A 80 1.61 13.50 -3.90
N PRO A 81 2.04 14.75 -4.15
CA PRO A 81 2.20 15.77 -3.10
C PRO A 81 0.87 16.15 -2.40
N TRP A 82 -0.28 15.89 -3.03
CA TRP A 82 -1.59 16.14 -2.43
C TRP A 82 -1.95 15.17 -1.27
N LEU A 83 -1.16 14.11 -1.07
CA LEU A 83 -1.27 13.16 0.04
C LEU A 83 -0.41 13.54 1.24
N ASP A 84 0.49 14.52 1.08
CA ASP A 84 1.39 14.96 2.16
C ASP A 84 0.59 15.46 3.36
N GLY A 85 0.99 15.02 4.56
CA GLY A 85 0.29 15.31 5.81
C GLY A 85 -1.02 14.55 6.02
N LYS A 86 -1.56 13.86 5.00
CA LYS A 86 -2.78 13.03 5.10
C LYS A 86 -2.46 11.54 5.26
N HIS A 87 -1.37 11.10 4.63
CA HIS A 87 -0.90 9.72 4.69
C HIS A 87 0.52 9.65 5.22
N VAL A 88 0.81 8.60 6.00
CA VAL A 88 2.13 8.42 6.60
C VAL A 88 3.01 7.64 5.64
N VAL A 89 4.06 8.29 5.14
CA VAL A 89 5.13 7.63 4.39
C VAL A 89 6.08 6.95 5.37
N PHE A 90 6.30 5.65 5.18
CA PHE A 90 7.12 4.82 6.08
C PHE A 90 8.17 3.96 5.37
N GLY A 91 8.28 4.04 4.05
CA GLY A 91 9.31 3.33 3.30
C GLY A 91 9.37 3.74 1.83
N GLN A 92 10.23 3.05 1.08
CA GLN A 92 10.37 3.19 -0.36
C GLN A 92 10.75 1.83 -0.96
N VAL A 93 10.40 1.60 -2.22
CA VAL A 93 10.86 0.42 -2.96
C VAL A 93 12.32 0.63 -3.35
N VAL A 94 13.17 -0.32 -2.98
CA VAL A 94 14.62 -0.30 -3.30
C VAL A 94 14.96 -1.18 -4.50
N GLU A 95 14.22 -2.28 -4.70
CA GLU A 95 14.37 -3.25 -5.78
C GLU A 95 12.99 -3.71 -6.27
N GLY A 96 12.88 -4.20 -7.51
CA GLY A 96 11.62 -4.72 -8.03
C GLY A 96 10.66 -3.65 -8.57
N LEU A 97 11.17 -2.49 -9.00
CA LEU A 97 10.35 -1.41 -9.56
C LEU A 97 9.56 -1.84 -10.80
N GLU A 98 10.16 -2.70 -11.62
CA GLU A 98 9.53 -3.31 -12.79
C GLU A 98 8.33 -4.18 -12.41
N VAL A 99 8.36 -4.85 -11.26
CA VAL A 99 7.23 -5.60 -10.73
C VAL A 99 6.10 -4.65 -10.34
N VAL A 100 6.41 -3.55 -9.65
CA VAL A 100 5.41 -2.52 -9.32
C VAL A 100 4.75 -1.96 -10.59
N LYS A 101 5.54 -1.67 -11.63
CA LYS A 101 5.01 -1.23 -12.93
C LYS A 101 4.16 -2.30 -13.63
N ALA A 102 4.51 -3.58 -13.49
CA ALA A 102 3.69 -4.68 -14.02
C ALA A 102 2.34 -4.80 -13.29
N ILE A 103 2.33 -4.60 -11.96
CA ILE A 103 1.11 -4.52 -11.16
C ILE A 103 0.25 -3.33 -11.61
N GLU A 104 0.86 -2.16 -11.81
CA GLU A 104 0.18 -0.96 -12.28
C GLU A 104 -0.52 -1.17 -13.62
N LYS A 105 0.15 -1.84 -14.58
CA LYS A 105 -0.39 -2.12 -15.92
C LYS A 105 -1.68 -2.95 -15.93
N VAL A 106 -1.94 -3.74 -14.88
CA VAL A 106 -3.18 -4.51 -14.77
C VAL A 106 -4.27 -3.76 -13.98
N GLY A 107 -4.02 -2.53 -13.56
CA GLY A 107 -4.98 -1.65 -12.90
C GLY A 107 -5.91 -0.92 -13.86
N SER A 108 -6.80 -0.10 -13.31
CA SER A 108 -7.74 0.72 -14.08
C SER A 108 -8.08 2.01 -13.36
N ARG A 109 -8.76 2.95 -14.03
CA ARG A 109 -9.17 4.23 -13.43
C ARG A 109 -10.11 4.08 -12.23
N SER A 110 -10.95 3.03 -12.22
CA SER A 110 -11.82 2.69 -11.08
C SER A 110 -11.06 2.01 -9.93
N GLY A 111 -9.81 1.61 -10.17
CA GLY A 111 -8.99 0.86 -9.22
C GLY A 111 -9.13 -0.65 -9.33
N THR A 112 -10.05 -1.19 -10.12
CA THR A 112 -10.20 -2.64 -10.29
C THR A 112 -9.06 -3.20 -11.13
N THR A 113 -8.55 -4.37 -10.77
CA THR A 113 -7.50 -5.05 -11.54
C THR A 113 -8.10 -6.01 -12.56
N SER A 114 -7.49 -6.12 -13.74
CA SER A 114 -7.91 -7.06 -14.80
C SER A 114 -7.55 -8.51 -14.47
N LYS A 115 -6.60 -8.72 -13.55
CA LYS A 115 -6.12 -10.01 -13.06
C LYS A 115 -5.85 -9.90 -11.56
N ALA A 116 -6.02 -11.01 -10.84
CA ALA A 116 -5.65 -11.06 -9.43
C ALA A 116 -4.15 -10.85 -9.27
N VAL A 117 -3.75 -9.91 -8.40
CA VAL A 117 -2.35 -9.66 -8.04
C VAL A 117 -2.19 -10.02 -6.57
N THR A 118 -1.48 -11.11 -6.29
CA THR A 118 -1.38 -11.72 -4.96
C THR A 118 0.07 -11.69 -4.48
N ILE A 119 0.26 -11.36 -3.20
CA ILE A 119 1.55 -11.52 -2.51
C ILE A 119 1.72 -13.00 -2.20
N ALA A 120 2.39 -13.73 -3.09
CA ALA A 120 2.55 -15.18 -2.96
C ALA A 120 3.35 -15.58 -1.71
N ASP A 121 4.35 -14.78 -1.35
CA ASP A 121 5.09 -14.91 -0.09
C ASP A 121 5.62 -13.54 0.37
N CYS A 122 5.97 -13.44 1.65
CA CYS A 122 6.56 -12.24 2.22
C CYS A 122 7.39 -12.55 3.48
N GLY A 123 8.42 -11.74 3.74
CA GLY A 123 9.25 -11.85 4.92
C GLY A 123 10.18 -10.65 5.09
N GLN A 124 11.02 -10.70 6.12
CA GLN A 124 12.10 -9.74 6.33
C GLN A 124 13.41 -10.37 5.85
N LEU A 125 14.22 -9.60 5.13
CA LEU A 125 15.61 -9.94 4.86
C LEU A 125 16.45 -9.54 6.07
N SER A 126 17.22 -10.49 6.62
CA SER A 126 18.07 -10.33 7.80
C SER A 126 19.50 -10.68 7.50
#